data_AF-A0A5C4SJB0-F1
#
_entry.id   AF-A0A5C4SJB0-F1
#
_cell.length_a   1.000
_cell.length_b   1.000
_cell.length_c   1.000
_cell.angle_alpha   90.00
_cell.angle_beta   90.00
_cell.angle_gamma   90.00
#
_symmetry.space_group_name_H-M   'P 1'
#
loop_
_entity.id
_entity.type
_entity.pdbx_description
1 polymer ?
#
loop_
_entity_poly.entity_id
_entity_poly.type
_entity_poly.pdbx_seq_one_letter_code
_entity_poly.pdbx_strand_id
1 'polypeptide(L)' 'MSLWDRFYKGRPEGPDKTFLFRGIKDSLLYLYDGRLPTLDDATEFFNLIFGLKLTKEEKRAITAYMMCL' A
#
# COMPACT_ATOMS: atom_id res chain seq x y z
N MET A 1 -11.93 -12.60 10.20
CA MET A 1 -10.81 -13.52 9.95
C MET A 1 -10.42 -13.33 8.50
N SER A 2 -9.41 -12.49 8.24
CA SER A 2 -9.02 -12.17 6.86
C SER A 2 -8.37 -13.40 6.22
N LEU A 3 -8.36 -13.48 4.89
CA LEU A 3 -7.68 -14.56 4.14
C LEU A 3 -6.20 -14.71 4.53
N TRP A 4 -5.59 -13.65 5.05
CA TRP A 4 -4.20 -13.60 5.49
C TRP A 4 -3.97 -14.31 6.83
N ASP A 5 -4.92 -14.22 7.78
CA ASP A 5 -4.82 -14.88 9.10
C ASP A 5 -4.73 -16.41 8.99
N ARG A 6 -5.28 -17.00 7.92
CA ARG A 6 -5.21 -18.45 7.69
C ARG A 6 -3.80 -18.95 7.34
N PHE A 7 -2.91 -18.06 6.89
CA PHE A 7 -1.55 -18.42 6.46
C PHE A 7 -0.45 -17.85 7.38
N TYR A 8 -0.80 -17.14 8.44
CA TYR A 8 0.13 -16.32 9.24
C TYR A 8 0.42 -16.87 10.64
N LYS A 9 0.46 -18.20 10.82
CA LYS A 9 0.95 -18.79 12.08
C LYS A 9 2.46 -19.04 11.98
N GLY A 10 3.24 -18.08 12.45
CA GLY A 10 4.68 -18.23 12.70
C GLY A 10 5.62 -17.90 11.53
N ARG A 11 5.75 -16.62 11.14
CA ARG A 11 6.87 -16.19 10.29
C ARG A 11 7.69 -15.05 10.91
N PRO A 12 9.01 -15.03 10.64
CA PRO A 12 10.00 -14.19 11.32
C PRO A 12 9.91 -12.74 10.84
N GLU A 13 10.25 -11.81 11.73
CA GLU A 13 10.54 -10.42 11.40
C GLU A 13 11.69 -10.39 10.38
N GLY A 14 11.37 -10.23 9.10
CA GLY A 14 12.32 -10.23 7.99
C GLY A 14 11.78 -9.36 6.86
N PRO A 15 12.62 -8.98 5.87
CA PRO A 15 12.28 -7.96 4.89
C PRO A 15 10.95 -8.29 4.21
N ASP A 16 10.00 -7.38 4.38
CA ASP A 16 8.65 -7.49 3.85
C ASP A 16 8.71 -7.79 2.36
N LYS A 17 8.00 -8.84 1.93
CA LYS A 17 8.01 -9.23 0.52
C LYS A 17 7.37 -8.10 -0.30
N THR A 18 8.11 -7.57 -1.26
CA THR A 18 7.54 -6.62 -2.23
C THR A 18 6.51 -7.36 -3.08
N PHE A 19 5.24 -6.96 -3.00
CA PHE A 19 4.20 -7.49 -3.88
C PHE A 19 4.29 -6.85 -5.27
N LEU A 20 3.72 -7.54 -6.25
CA LEU A 20 3.55 -7.00 -7.60
C LEU A 20 2.51 -5.87 -7.55
N PHE A 21 2.80 -4.74 -8.20
CA PHE A 21 1.88 -3.60 -8.29
C PHE A 21 0.68 -3.84 -9.23
N ARG A 22 0.64 -4.96 -9.96
CA ARG A 22 -0.46 -5.30 -10.85
C ARG A 22 -1.64 -5.85 -10.05
N GLY A 23 -2.81 -5.24 -10.19
CA GLY A 23 -3.99 -5.56 -9.40
C GLY A 23 -3.95 -5.01 -7.97
N ILE A 24 -3.13 -3.97 -7.72
CA ILE A 24 -2.96 -3.42 -6.37
C ILE A 24 -4.27 -2.86 -5.79
N LYS A 25 -5.17 -2.36 -6.65
CA LYS A 25 -6.49 -1.85 -6.26
C LYS A 25 -7.40 -2.90 -5.61
N ASP A 26 -7.18 -4.18 -5.92
CA ASP A 26 -7.98 -5.30 -5.43
C ASP A 26 -7.34 -5.93 -4.18
N SER A 27 -6.19 -5.40 -3.73
CA SER A 27 -5.54 -5.82 -2.50
C SER A 27 -6.31 -5.31 -1.27
N LEU A 28 -6.42 -6.18 -0.27
CA LEU A 28 -7.15 -5.87 0.96
C LEU A 28 -6.46 -4.77 1.79
N LEU A 29 -5.13 -4.65 1.75
CA LEU A 29 -4.34 -3.69 2.53
C LEU A 29 -3.06 -3.30 1.76
N TYR A 30 -2.68 -2.01 1.82
CA TYR A 30 -1.48 -1.47 1.15
C TYR A 30 -0.23 -1.49 2.05
N LEU A 31 -0.42 -1.79 3.33
CA LEU A 31 0.63 -2.06 4.31
C LEU A 31 0.25 -3.30 5.11
N TYR A 32 1.24 -4.13 5.44
CA TYR A 32 1.04 -5.38 6.17
C TYR A 32 0.47 -5.19 7.59
N ASP A 33 0.62 -4.00 8.17
CA ASP A 33 0.07 -3.66 9.48
C ASP A 33 -1.42 -3.23 9.44
N GLY A 34 -1.98 -3.13 8.23
CA GLY A 34 -3.37 -2.73 8.00
C GLY A 34 -3.71 -1.27 8.27
N ARG A 35 -2.72 -0.39 8.48
CA ARG A 35 -2.95 1.05 8.74
C ARG A 35 -3.26 1.86 7.50
N LEU A 36 -2.98 1.34 6.31
CA LEU A 36 -3.25 1.99 5.02
C LEU A 36 -4.39 1.26 4.29
N PRO A 37 -5.67 1.63 4.55
CA PRO A 37 -6.83 1.00 3.92
C PRO A 37 -7.10 1.50 2.50
N THR A 38 -6.57 2.66 2.11
CA THR A 38 -6.79 3.23 0.77
C THR A 38 -5.49 3.53 0.03
N LEU A 39 -5.56 3.57 -1.32
CA LEU A 39 -4.44 4.02 -2.16
C LEU A 39 -4.04 5.47 -1.90
N ASP A 40 -5.00 6.30 -1.47
CA ASP A 40 -4.74 7.71 -1.14
C ASP A 40 -3.88 7.80 0.12
N ASP A 41 -4.21 7.01 1.15
CA ASP A 41 -3.42 6.93 2.38
C ASP A 41 -2.00 6.41 2.10
N ALA A 42 -1.86 5.42 1.22
CA ALA A 42 -0.56 4.89 0.81
C ALA A 42 0.27 5.96 0.09
N THR A 43 -0.35 6.71 -0.81
CA THR A 43 0.30 7.82 -1.53
C THR A 43 0.75 8.90 -0.56
N GLU A 44 -0.07 9.25 0.43
CA GLU A 44 0.29 10.25 1.45
C GLU A 44 1.42 9.77 2.35
N PHE A 45 1.38 8.51 2.78
CA PHE A 45 2.41 7.90 3.62
C PHE A 45 3.79 7.97 2.95
N PHE A 46 3.89 7.57 1.68
CA PHE A 46 5.16 7.64 0.96
C PHE A 46 5.58 9.07 0.65
N ASN A 47 4.64 9.99 0.39
CA ASN A 47 4.95 11.41 0.26
C ASN A 47 5.61 11.98 1.53
N LEU A 48 5.12 11.58 2.71
CA LEU A 48 5.67 12.00 4.01
C LEU A 48 7.03 11.36 4.30
N ILE A 49 7.16 10.04 4.11
CA ILE A 49 8.43 9.32 4.39
C ILE A 49 9.56 9.79 3.48
N PHE A 50 9.27 9.98 2.19
CA PHE A 50 10.27 10.43 1.24
C PHE A 50 10.44 11.96 1.21
N GLY A 51 9.59 12.71 1.91
CA GLY A 51 9.67 14.17 1.97
C GLY A 51 9.49 14.85 0.61
N LEU A 52 8.69 14.26 -0.28
CA LEU A 52 8.57 14.67 -1.69
C LEU A 52 7.79 15.98 -1.87
N LYS A 53 7.03 16.42 -0.86
CA LYS A 53 6.22 17.65 -0.86
C LYS A 53 5.29 17.74 -2.08
N LEU A 54 4.67 16.62 -2.45
CA LEU A 54 3.77 16.55 -3.60
C LEU A 54 2.55 17.46 -3.41
N THR A 55 2.17 18.13 -4.49
CA THR A 55 0.94 18.91 -4.57
C THR A 55 -0.29 18.00 -4.58
N LYS A 56 -1.47 18.59 -4.36
CA LYS A 56 -2.74 17.84 -4.36
C LYS A 56 -3.03 17.17 -5.72
N GLU A 57 -2.60 17.77 -6.81
CA GLU A 57 -2.83 17.28 -8.17
C GLU A 57 -1.91 16.10 -8.49
N GLU A 58 -0.63 16.18 -8.12
CA GLU A 58 0.34 15.10 -8.30
C GLU A 58 -0.06 13.85 -7.51
N LYS A 59 -0.51 14.02 -6.26
CA LYS A 59 -1.00 12.90 -5.45
C LYS A 59 -2.19 12.21 -6.11
N ARG A 60 -3.15 12.99 -6.62
CA ARG A 60 -4.31 12.44 -7.35
C ARG A 60 -3.88 11.69 -8.61
N ALA A 61 -2.91 12.21 -9.36
CA ALA A 61 -2.40 11.56 -10.57
C ALA A 61 -1.73 10.21 -10.24
N ILE A 62 -0.96 10.13 -9.16
CA ILE A 62 -0.33 8.89 -8.69
C ILE A 62 -1.37 7.87 -8.26
N THR A 63 -2.33 8.28 -7.42
CA THR A 63 -3.44 7.42 -7.00
C THR A 63 -4.21 6.89 -8.21
N ALA A 64 -4.52 7.74 -9.20
CA ALA A 64 -5.21 7.35 -10.42
C ALA A 64 -4.39 6.37 -11.27
N TYR A 65 -3.07 6.58 -11.37
CA TYR A 65 -2.18 5.63 -12.05
C TYR A 65 -2.18 4.26 -11.37
N MET A 66 -2.12 4.20 -10.03
CA MET A 66 -2.17 2.94 -9.29
C MET A 66 -3.50 2.21 -9.43
N MET A 67 -4.61 2.93 -9.63
CA MET A 67 -5.93 2.32 -9.90
C MET A 67 -6.04 1.68 -11.29
N CYS A 68 -5.18 2.08 -12.23
CA CYS A 68 -5.14 1.51 -13.58
C CYS A 68 -4.29 0.24 -13.70
N LEU A 69 -3.49 -0.09 -12.68
CA LEU A 69 -2.61 -1.25 -12.63
C LEU A 69 -3.31 -2.50 -12.08
#